data_AF-A0A4V3WQY2-F1
#
_entry.id   AF-A0A4V3WQY2-F1
#
_cell.length_a   1.000
_cell.length_b   1.000
_cell.length_c   1.000
_cell.angle_alpha   90.00
_cell.angle_beta   90.00
_cell.angle_gamma   90.00
#
_symmetry.space_group_name_H-M   'P 1'
#
loop_
_entity.id
_entity.type
_entity.pdbx_description
1 polymer ?
#
loop_
_entity_poly.entity_id
_entity_poly.type
_entity_poly.pdbx_seq_one_letter_code
_entity_poly.pdbx_strand_id
1 'polypeptide(L)'
;MVRSVKSHHKFDDLTLKLDGKSTDQKTNAVRSKHSETEQRRRSKINESQGYIHHFPPDSAPDSLMDNCISLEDDTSPSVGNNPTVGEGSVSARGKRPMGRKSAKELFRRNQVIETEVQKMSTQLDTFNHHLAEKEKKKEERKEKRIQALQQMKELEMQKHEFEMRKEEHQIMTTDISHLDPQMKAYYTMRKNEIFAKWSSNVSSPNFYYPLPPDE
;
A
#
# COMPACT_ATOMS: atom_id res chain seq x y z
N MET A 1 49.94 -19.77 -59.39
CA MET A 1 49.08 -20.74 -58.66
C MET A 1 48.71 -20.12 -57.32
N VAL A 2 47.42 -19.90 -57.09
CA VAL A 2 46.84 -19.38 -55.83
C VAL A 2 46.01 -20.51 -55.24
N ARG A 3 46.19 -20.83 -53.94
CA ARG A 3 45.17 -21.54 -53.16
C ARG A 3 45.10 -20.97 -51.74
N SER A 4 43.92 -20.47 -51.44
CA SER A 4 43.40 -20.12 -50.11
C SER A 4 43.11 -21.39 -49.33
N VAL A 5 43.34 -21.38 -48.01
CA VAL A 5 42.78 -22.38 -47.10
C VAL A 5 42.39 -21.74 -45.77
N LYS A 6 41.14 -22.02 -45.42
CA LYS A 6 40.37 -21.60 -44.25
C LYS A 6 40.75 -22.48 -43.06
N SER A 7 41.02 -21.89 -41.90
CA SER A 7 41.29 -22.62 -40.65
C SER A 7 40.17 -22.38 -39.63
N HIS A 8 39.56 -23.49 -39.21
CA HIS A 8 38.65 -23.64 -38.08
C HIS A 8 39.47 -24.15 -36.88
N HIS A 9 39.37 -23.49 -35.73
CA HIS A 9 39.66 -24.08 -34.40
C HIS A 9 38.63 -23.45 -33.43
N LYS A 10 37.53 -24.12 -33.05
CA LYS A 10 37.42 -25.24 -32.08
C LYS A 10 38.12 -24.85 -30.77
N PHE A 11 37.38 -24.17 -29.89
CA PHE A 11 37.73 -23.99 -28.48
C PHE A 11 37.40 -25.27 -27.73
N ASP A 12 38.39 -25.75 -27.01
CA ASP A 12 38.39 -27.01 -26.29
C ASP A 12 37.49 -26.99 -25.04
N ASP A 13 36.87 -28.14 -24.83
CA ASP A 13 36.07 -28.54 -23.69
C ASP A 13 36.99 -28.85 -22.49
N LEU A 14 36.94 -28.02 -21.45
CA LEU A 14 37.51 -28.32 -20.13
C LEU A 14 36.40 -28.25 -19.09
N THR A 15 35.91 -29.43 -18.78
CA THR A 15 34.92 -29.78 -17.76
C THR A 15 35.43 -29.41 -16.36
N LEU A 16 34.96 -28.29 -15.83
CA LEU A 16 35.02 -28.00 -14.39
C LEU A 16 33.67 -28.32 -13.75
N LYS A 17 33.64 -29.44 -13.03
CA LYS A 17 32.60 -29.77 -12.03
C LYS A 17 32.56 -28.67 -10.98
N LEU A 18 31.55 -27.82 -11.05
CA LEU A 18 31.14 -26.95 -9.96
C LEU A 18 29.74 -27.39 -9.53
N ASP A 19 29.66 -27.99 -8.34
CA ASP A 19 28.40 -28.22 -7.63
C ASP A 19 27.73 -26.87 -7.34
N GLY A 20 26.94 -26.41 -8.30
CA GLY A 20 26.12 -25.20 -8.21
C GLY A 20 24.89 -25.42 -7.34
N LYS A 21 25.07 -25.40 -6.02
CA LYS A 21 23.98 -25.06 -5.09
C LYS A 21 23.76 -23.55 -5.17
N SER A 22 22.88 -23.08 -6.06
CA SER A 22 22.42 -21.68 -6.07
C SER A 22 20.89 -21.57 -6.06
N THR A 23 20.35 -21.28 -4.87
CA THR A 23 19.41 -20.17 -4.55
C THR A 23 18.09 -19.98 -5.35
N ASP A 24 17.76 -20.75 -6.38
CA ASP A 24 16.56 -20.48 -7.19
C ASP A 24 15.28 -21.23 -6.76
N GLN A 25 15.36 -22.14 -5.79
CA GLN A 25 14.17 -22.91 -5.38
C GLN A 25 13.15 -22.11 -4.56
N LYS A 26 13.56 -21.02 -3.90
CA LYS A 26 12.70 -20.35 -2.91
C LYS A 26 11.82 -19.24 -3.49
N THR A 27 12.21 -18.65 -4.61
CA THR A 27 11.44 -17.58 -5.28
C THR A 27 10.44 -18.13 -6.30
N ASN A 28 10.75 -19.26 -6.93
CA ASN A 28 9.89 -19.84 -7.97
C ASN A 28 8.67 -20.57 -7.40
N ALA A 29 8.76 -21.13 -6.18
CA ALA A 29 7.62 -21.77 -5.51
C ALA A 29 6.50 -20.78 -5.17
N VAL A 30 6.85 -19.57 -4.71
CA VAL A 30 5.87 -18.51 -4.38
C VAL A 30 5.20 -18.00 -5.66
N ARG A 31 5.97 -17.73 -6.72
CA ARG A 31 5.44 -17.26 -8.01
C ARG A 31 4.55 -18.30 -8.69
N SER A 32 4.92 -19.58 -8.62
CA SER A 32 4.16 -20.70 -9.19
C SER A 32 2.84 -20.94 -8.46
N LYS A 33 2.80 -20.92 -7.12
CA LYS A 33 1.55 -21.08 -6.35
C LYS A 33 0.53 -19.96 -6.57
N HIS A 34 1.01 -18.72 -6.74
CA HIS A 34 0.14 -17.59 -7.11
C HIS A 34 -0.40 -17.73 -8.55
N SER A 35 0.36 -18.34 -9.47
CA SER A 35 -0.09 -18.63 -10.83
C SER A 35 -1.19 -19.71 -10.86
N GLU A 36 -1.01 -20.79 -10.10
CA GLU A 36 -1.98 -21.91 -10.04
C GLU A 36 -3.34 -21.46 -9.46
N THR A 37 -3.30 -20.65 -8.40
CA THR A 37 -4.52 -20.12 -7.75
C THR A 37 -5.28 -19.16 -8.69
N GLU A 38 -4.54 -18.32 -9.42
CA GLU A 38 -5.13 -17.37 -10.38
C GLU A 38 -5.69 -18.09 -11.62
N GLN A 39 -5.02 -19.14 -12.10
CA GLN A 39 -5.56 -19.98 -13.17
C GLN A 39 -6.88 -20.65 -12.76
N ARG A 40 -6.95 -21.24 -11.56
CA ARG A 40 -8.19 -21.83 -11.03
C ARG A 40 -9.33 -20.80 -10.93
N ARG A 41 -9.03 -19.58 -10.47
CA ARG A 41 -10.00 -18.48 -10.39
C ARG A 41 -10.54 -18.10 -11.78
N ARG A 42 -9.65 -17.95 -12.76
CA ARG A 42 -10.02 -17.62 -14.16
C ARG A 42 -10.82 -18.74 -14.83
N SER A 43 -10.46 -20.01 -14.60
CA SER A 43 -11.22 -21.15 -15.12
C SER A 43 -12.65 -21.19 -14.58
N LYS A 44 -12.86 -20.96 -13.28
CA LYS A 44 -14.22 -20.88 -12.70
C LYS A 44 -15.05 -19.75 -13.32
N ILE A 45 -14.43 -18.60 -13.59
CA ILE A 45 -15.12 -17.46 -14.21
C ILE A 45 -15.53 -17.82 -15.64
N ASN A 46 -14.61 -18.35 -16.44
CA ASN A 46 -14.91 -18.73 -17.82
C ASN A 46 -15.97 -19.84 -17.90
N GLU A 47 -15.93 -20.81 -16.98
CA GLU A 47 -16.96 -21.85 -16.87
C GLU A 47 -18.34 -21.23 -16.56
N SER A 48 -18.41 -20.30 -15.60
CA SER A 48 -19.66 -19.59 -15.28
C SER A 48 -20.20 -18.74 -16.44
N GLN A 49 -19.32 -18.13 -17.24
CA GLN A 49 -19.72 -17.35 -18.41
C GLN A 49 -20.13 -18.26 -19.59
N GLY A 50 -19.56 -19.47 -19.69
CA GLY A 50 -19.95 -20.47 -20.67
C GLY A 50 -21.39 -20.95 -20.50
N TYR A 51 -21.88 -21.09 -19.27
CA TYR A 51 -23.28 -21.41 -18.98
C TYR A 51 -24.25 -20.27 -19.34
N ILE A 52 -23.81 -19.01 -19.23
CA ILE A 52 -24.62 -17.85 -19.60
C ILE A 52 -24.74 -17.72 -21.13
N HIS A 53 -23.73 -18.17 -21.89
CA HIS A 53 -23.71 -18.07 -23.35
C HIS A 53 -24.36 -19.26 -24.09
N HIS A 54 -24.81 -20.31 -23.38
CA HIS A 54 -25.48 -21.48 -23.97
C HIS A 54 -27.02 -21.45 -23.86
N PHE A 55 -27.61 -20.34 -23.42
CA PHE A 55 -29.05 -20.12 -23.57
C PHE A 55 -29.36 -19.47 -24.92
N PRO A 56 -30.14 -20.10 -25.81
CA PRO A 56 -30.51 -19.51 -27.08
C PRO A 56 -31.44 -18.29 -26.86
N PRO A 57 -31.29 -17.20 -27.63
CA PRO A 57 -32.13 -16.02 -27.48
C PRO A 57 -33.38 -16.16 -28.36
N ASP A 58 -34.48 -16.72 -27.85
CA ASP A 58 -35.79 -16.47 -28.46
C ASP A 58 -36.97 -16.85 -27.55
N SER A 59 -37.53 -15.85 -26.87
CA SER A 59 -38.98 -15.60 -26.66
C SER A 59 -39.18 -14.52 -25.59
N ALA A 60 -40.11 -13.60 -25.88
CA ALA A 60 -40.38 -12.33 -25.21
C ALA A 60 -40.80 -12.45 -23.72
N PRO A 61 -40.73 -11.35 -22.94
CA PRO A 61 -40.78 -11.38 -21.49
C PRO A 61 -42.21 -11.23 -20.97
N ASP A 62 -42.76 -12.29 -20.40
CA ASP A 62 -43.93 -12.19 -19.52
C ASP A 62 -43.49 -12.40 -18.06
N SER A 63 -43.58 -11.31 -17.30
CA SER A 63 -43.69 -11.22 -15.84
C SER A 63 -42.77 -12.11 -15.00
N LEU A 64 -41.60 -11.57 -14.62
CA LEU A 64 -40.96 -11.97 -13.36
C LEU A 64 -41.27 -10.90 -12.32
N MET A 65 -42.35 -11.14 -11.58
CA MET A 65 -42.74 -10.32 -10.44
C MET A 65 -41.58 -10.18 -9.46
N ASP A 66 -41.45 -8.94 -8.98
CA ASP A 66 -40.59 -8.49 -7.90
C ASP A 66 -40.51 -9.49 -6.74
N ASN A 67 -39.33 -10.05 -6.51
CA ASN A 67 -38.96 -10.57 -5.19
C ASN A 67 -37.97 -9.59 -4.56
N CYS A 68 -38.46 -8.39 -4.29
CA CYS A 68 -37.92 -7.56 -3.22
C CYS A 68 -38.35 -8.21 -1.91
N ILE A 69 -37.42 -8.82 -1.20
CA ILE A 69 -37.64 -9.32 0.16
C ILE A 69 -37.68 -8.08 1.06
N SER A 70 -38.86 -7.50 1.18
CA SER A 70 -39.17 -6.51 2.20
C SER A 70 -39.24 -7.21 3.55
N LEU A 71 -38.47 -6.65 4.48
CA LEU A 71 -38.51 -6.96 5.90
C LEU A 71 -39.76 -6.27 6.46
N GLU A 72 -40.86 -7.01 6.61
CA GLU A 72 -41.97 -6.60 7.45
C GLU A 72 -42.06 -7.49 8.70
N ASP A 73 -41.86 -6.82 9.84
CA ASP A 73 -42.24 -7.24 11.17
C ASP A 73 -43.78 -7.26 11.32
N ASP A 74 -44.22 -7.90 12.39
CA ASP A 74 -45.58 -8.01 12.93
C ASP A 74 -46.48 -9.08 12.32
N THR A 75 -46.61 -10.22 13.01
CA THR A 75 -47.91 -10.73 13.51
C THR A 75 -47.68 -11.85 14.52
N SER A 76 -48.17 -11.64 15.74
CA SER A 76 -48.24 -12.63 16.82
C SER A 76 -49.16 -13.82 16.44
N PRO A 77 -48.88 -15.07 16.86
CA PRO A 77 -49.90 -16.10 16.87
C PRO A 77 -50.58 -16.17 18.25
N SER A 78 -51.85 -15.78 18.21
CA SER A 78 -52.93 -16.15 19.13
C SER A 78 -52.88 -17.64 19.48
N VAL A 79 -52.81 -17.93 20.79
CA VAL A 79 -52.85 -19.28 21.35
C VAL A 79 -54.31 -19.73 21.44
N GLY A 80 -54.66 -20.73 20.64
CA GLY A 80 -55.96 -21.39 20.67
C GLY A 80 -55.84 -22.89 20.87
N ASN A 81 -56.39 -23.34 22.00
CA ASN A 81 -57.06 -24.63 22.23
C ASN A 81 -56.30 -25.74 22.97
N ASN A 82 -56.71 -25.89 24.24
CA ASN A 82 -56.57 -27.07 25.11
C ASN A 82 -57.29 -28.31 24.52
N PRO A 83 -56.99 -29.50 25.07
CA PRO A 83 -58.03 -30.14 25.88
C PRO A 83 -57.57 -30.66 27.24
N THR A 84 -58.49 -30.45 28.19
CA THR A 84 -58.70 -31.01 29.53
C THR A 84 -58.20 -32.43 29.79
N VAL A 85 -57.56 -32.65 30.94
CA VAL A 85 -57.89 -33.64 32.00
C VAL A 85 -56.72 -33.74 33.01
N GLY A 86 -57.03 -33.75 34.31
CA GLY A 86 -56.24 -34.48 35.30
C GLY A 86 -55.63 -33.65 36.42
N GLU A 87 -56.23 -33.77 37.59
CA GLU A 87 -55.84 -33.16 38.86
C GLU A 87 -54.41 -33.52 39.32
N GLY A 88 -53.81 -32.59 40.06
CA GLY A 88 -52.96 -32.91 41.21
C GLY A 88 -51.48 -33.22 40.93
N SER A 89 -50.61 -32.22 41.15
CA SER A 89 -49.43 -32.43 42.01
C SER A 89 -48.63 -31.15 42.22
N VAL A 90 -48.69 -30.70 43.46
CA VAL A 90 -47.61 -30.03 44.19
C VAL A 90 -46.21 -30.36 43.64
N SER A 91 -45.57 -29.38 43.01
CA SER A 91 -44.13 -29.19 43.21
C SER A 91 -43.68 -27.81 42.74
N ALA A 92 -43.87 -26.82 43.60
CA ALA A 92 -42.84 -25.81 43.78
C ALA A 92 -41.59 -26.54 44.31
N ARG A 93 -40.90 -27.27 43.41
CA ARG A 93 -39.64 -27.92 43.74
C ARG A 93 -38.62 -26.81 43.83
N GLY A 94 -38.57 -26.17 45.00
CA GLY A 94 -37.45 -25.32 45.41
C GLY A 94 -36.18 -26.05 44.99
N LYS A 95 -35.42 -25.41 44.10
CA LYS A 95 -34.19 -26.00 43.55
C LYS A 95 -33.32 -26.38 44.73
N ARG A 96 -33.14 -27.68 44.97
CA ARG A 96 -32.23 -28.17 46.00
C ARG A 96 -30.87 -27.50 45.73
N PRO A 97 -30.20 -26.92 46.74
CA PRO A 97 -28.91 -26.27 46.53
C PRO A 97 -27.97 -27.26 45.84
N MET A 98 -27.21 -26.77 44.85
CA MET A 98 -26.30 -27.61 44.07
C MET A 98 -25.40 -28.41 45.01
N GLY A 99 -25.31 -29.71 44.76
CA GLY A 99 -24.45 -30.59 45.54
C GLY A 99 -22.99 -30.12 45.46
N ARG A 100 -22.26 -30.23 46.58
CA ARG A 100 -20.86 -29.78 46.70
C ARG A 100 -19.93 -30.32 45.60
N LYS A 101 -20.22 -31.52 45.06
CA LYS A 101 -19.49 -32.12 43.92
C LYS A 101 -19.82 -31.43 42.59
N SER A 102 -21.09 -31.13 42.29
CA SER A 102 -21.48 -30.48 41.04
C SER A 102 -21.03 -29.02 40.99
N ALA A 103 -21.07 -28.31 42.12
CA ALA A 103 -20.57 -26.94 42.22
C ALA A 103 -19.06 -26.87 41.93
N LYS A 104 -18.27 -27.81 42.48
CA LYS A 104 -16.82 -27.88 42.23
C LYS A 104 -16.47 -28.24 40.78
N GLU A 105 -17.30 -29.02 40.11
CA GLU A 105 -17.12 -29.34 38.69
C GLU A 105 -17.46 -28.17 37.77
N LEU A 106 -18.54 -27.43 38.08
CA LEU A 106 -18.93 -26.24 37.33
C LEU A 106 -17.86 -25.14 37.41
N PHE A 107 -17.27 -24.94 38.59
CA PHE A 107 -16.15 -24.01 38.77
C PHE A 107 -14.94 -24.38 37.89
N ARG A 108 -14.58 -25.67 37.81
CA ARG A 108 -13.50 -26.13 36.94
C ARG A 108 -13.81 -25.93 35.46
N ARG A 109 -15.04 -26.22 35.01
CA ARG A 109 -15.45 -25.95 33.62
C ARG A 109 -15.39 -24.46 33.30
N ASN A 110 -15.92 -23.60 34.18
CA ASN A 110 -15.89 -22.16 33.97
C ASN A 110 -14.46 -21.62 33.93
N GLN A 111 -13.56 -22.10 34.80
CA GLN A 111 -12.16 -21.73 34.76
C GLN A 111 -11.49 -22.11 33.43
N VAL A 112 -11.75 -23.31 32.91
CA VAL A 112 -11.23 -23.73 31.59
C VAL A 112 -11.76 -22.81 30.48
N ILE A 113 -13.07 -22.55 30.47
CA ILE A 113 -13.71 -21.66 29.49
C ILE A 113 -13.09 -20.26 29.55
N GLU A 114 -12.89 -19.72 30.75
CA GLU A 114 -12.31 -18.40 30.95
C GLU A 114 -10.86 -18.33 30.43
N THR A 115 -10.05 -19.35 30.71
CA THR A 115 -8.68 -19.42 30.16
C THR A 115 -8.66 -19.56 28.63
N GLU A 116 -9.64 -20.26 28.04
CA GLU A 116 -9.75 -20.44 26.60
C GLU A 116 -10.21 -19.15 25.91
N VAL A 117 -11.17 -18.43 26.50
CA VAL A 117 -11.58 -17.09 26.05
C VAL A 117 -10.42 -16.11 26.15
N GLN A 118 -9.66 -16.12 27.25
CA GLN A 118 -8.49 -15.26 27.40
C GLN A 118 -7.40 -15.57 26.37
N LYS A 119 -7.20 -16.85 26.05
CA LYS A 119 -6.29 -17.28 24.98
C LYS A 119 -6.74 -16.77 23.61
N MET A 120 -8.03 -16.90 23.30
CA MET A 120 -8.59 -16.38 22.04
C MET A 120 -8.48 -14.85 21.96
N SER A 121 -8.75 -14.14 23.06
CA SER A 121 -8.58 -12.68 23.13
C SER A 121 -7.15 -12.28 22.84
N THR A 122 -6.18 -12.92 23.49
CA THR A 122 -4.75 -12.63 23.28
C THR A 122 -4.35 -12.91 21.83
N GLN A 123 -4.85 -14.00 21.23
CA GLN A 123 -4.59 -14.31 19.82
C GLN A 123 -5.16 -13.23 18.88
N LEU A 124 -6.39 -12.78 19.14
CA LEU A 124 -7.01 -11.71 18.36
C LEU A 124 -6.23 -10.40 18.48
N ASP A 125 -5.80 -10.04 19.69
CA ASP A 125 -5.02 -8.83 19.95
C ASP A 125 -3.68 -8.86 19.22
N THR A 126 -2.97 -10.01 19.26
CA THR A 126 -1.71 -10.17 18.53
C THR A 126 -1.90 -10.06 17.01
N PHE A 127 -2.98 -10.59 16.47
CA PHE A 127 -3.29 -10.50 15.05
C PHE A 127 -3.61 -9.05 14.63
N ASN A 128 -4.45 -8.37 15.41
CA ASN A 128 -4.79 -6.97 15.19
C ASN A 128 -3.55 -6.08 15.28
N HIS A 129 -2.68 -6.31 16.27
CA HIS A 129 -1.42 -5.60 16.41
C HIS A 129 -0.52 -5.78 15.17
N HIS A 130 -0.37 -7.02 14.69
CA HIS A 130 0.42 -7.30 13.49
C HIS A 130 -0.15 -6.61 12.23
N LEU A 131 -1.48 -6.53 12.09
CA LEU A 131 -2.10 -5.76 11.00
C LEU A 131 -1.77 -4.27 11.10
N ALA A 132 -1.93 -3.68 12.28
CA ALA A 132 -1.62 -2.27 12.53
C ALA A 132 -0.14 -1.95 12.27
N GLU A 133 0.78 -2.80 12.73
CA GLU A 133 2.22 -2.65 12.45
C GLU A 133 2.53 -2.74 10.96
N LYS A 134 1.88 -3.67 10.24
CA LYS A 134 2.06 -3.81 8.80
C LYS A 134 1.60 -2.57 8.04
N GLU A 135 0.49 -1.95 8.46
CA GLU A 135 0.02 -0.69 7.87
C GLU A 135 0.94 0.47 8.20
N LYS A 136 1.32 0.64 9.47
CA LYS A 136 2.28 1.66 9.90
C LYS A 136 3.58 1.58 9.09
N LYS A 137 4.11 0.37 8.89
CA LYS A 137 5.34 0.14 8.11
C LYS A 137 5.16 0.43 6.63
N LYS A 138 3.95 0.33 6.07
CA LYS A 138 3.67 0.76 4.69
C LYS A 138 3.63 2.27 4.61
N GLU A 139 3.01 2.92 5.58
CA GLU A 139 2.87 4.37 5.64
C GLU A 139 4.23 5.05 5.77
N GLU A 140 5.08 4.57 6.69
CA GLU A 140 6.46 5.06 6.88
C GLU A 140 7.28 5.03 5.58
N ARG A 141 7.07 4.00 4.74
CA ARG A 141 7.75 3.90 3.44
C ARG A 141 7.24 4.91 2.43
N LYS A 142 5.94 5.22 2.44
CA LYS A 142 5.36 6.26 1.57
C LYS A 142 5.86 7.63 2.00
N GLU A 143 5.85 7.90 3.31
CA GLU A 143 6.34 9.14 3.88
C GLU A 143 7.81 9.38 3.52
N LYS A 144 8.68 8.38 3.68
CA LYS A 144 10.08 8.47 3.25
C LYS A 144 10.25 8.78 1.76
N ARG A 145 9.38 8.26 0.89
CA ARG A 145 9.42 8.58 -0.55
C ARG A 145 8.99 10.02 -0.82
N ILE A 146 7.93 10.47 -0.14
CA ILE A 146 7.45 11.85 -0.26
C ILE A 146 8.53 12.82 0.23
N GLN A 147 9.14 12.53 1.38
CA GLN A 147 10.24 13.32 1.93
C GLN A 147 11.44 13.38 0.98
N ALA A 148 11.85 12.24 0.40
CA ALA A 148 12.95 12.22 -0.57
C ALA A 148 12.64 13.05 -1.83
N LEU A 149 11.41 12.99 -2.34
CA LEU A 149 10.98 13.84 -3.47
C LEU A 149 10.99 15.32 -3.11
N GLN A 150 10.55 15.66 -1.91
CA GLN A 150 10.56 17.04 -1.42
C GLN A 150 11.99 17.56 -1.28
N GLN A 151 12.90 16.77 -0.70
CA GLN A 151 14.32 17.11 -0.60
C GLN A 151 14.97 17.29 -1.97
N MET A 152 14.67 16.41 -2.93
CA MET A 152 15.18 16.55 -4.30
C MET A 152 14.71 17.85 -4.96
N LYS A 153 13.41 18.19 -4.83
CA LYS A 153 12.86 19.43 -5.36
C LYS A 153 13.49 20.66 -4.71
N GLU A 154 13.74 20.61 -3.41
CA GLU A 154 14.40 21.70 -2.68
C GLU A 154 15.84 21.89 -3.15
N LEU A 155 16.60 20.82 -3.32
CA LEU A 155 17.97 20.89 -3.87
C LEU A 155 17.98 21.42 -5.30
N GLU A 156 17.00 21.05 -6.13
CA GLU A 156 16.85 21.58 -7.48
C GLU A 156 16.57 23.09 -7.47
N MET A 157 15.69 23.55 -6.58
CA MET A 157 15.42 24.98 -6.39
C MET A 157 16.68 25.73 -5.94
N GLN A 158 17.43 25.20 -4.96
CA GLN A 158 18.67 25.82 -4.50
C GLN A 158 19.73 25.88 -5.61
N LYS A 159 19.85 24.83 -6.43
CA LYS A 159 20.74 24.81 -7.58
C LYS A 159 20.35 25.88 -8.60
N HIS A 160 19.05 26.00 -8.90
CA HIS A 160 18.55 27.03 -9.80
C HIS A 160 18.79 28.44 -9.22
N GLU A 161 18.57 28.63 -7.92
CA GLU A 161 18.84 29.90 -7.24
C GLU A 161 20.33 30.29 -7.32
N PHE A 162 21.23 29.32 -7.09
CA PHE A 162 22.67 29.55 -7.21
C PHE A 162 23.06 29.95 -8.64
N GLU A 163 22.51 29.27 -9.65
CA GLU A 163 22.79 29.61 -11.06
C GLU A 163 22.28 31.01 -11.41
N MET A 164 21.07 31.37 -10.98
CA MET A 164 20.54 32.73 -11.13
C MET A 164 21.44 33.77 -10.46
N ARG A 165 21.91 33.49 -9.23
CA ARG A 165 22.80 34.40 -8.50
C ARG A 165 24.14 34.59 -9.22
N LYS A 166 24.66 33.53 -9.83
CA LYS A 166 25.89 33.56 -10.63
C LYS A 166 25.70 34.39 -11.91
N GLU A 167 24.58 34.22 -12.62
CA GLU A 167 24.23 35.04 -13.79
C GLU A 167 24.07 36.52 -13.43
N GLU A 168 23.38 36.82 -12.33
CA GLU A 168 23.22 38.19 -11.83
C GLU A 168 24.58 38.82 -11.49
N HIS A 169 25.48 38.08 -10.84
CA HIS A 169 26.83 38.54 -10.57
C HIS A 169 27.64 38.77 -11.85
N GLN A 170 27.50 37.90 -12.85
CA GLN A 170 28.13 38.08 -14.15
C GLN A 170 27.63 39.36 -14.84
N ILE A 171 26.32 39.61 -14.82
CA ILE A 171 25.74 40.84 -15.38
C ILE A 171 26.28 42.07 -14.65
N MET A 172 26.36 42.04 -13.32
CA MET A 172 26.88 43.15 -12.52
C MET A 172 28.35 43.48 -12.84
N THR A 173 29.18 42.45 -13.01
CA THR A 173 30.62 42.58 -13.24
C THR A 173 31.00 42.85 -14.70
N THR A 174 30.12 42.55 -15.65
CA THR A 174 30.34 42.83 -17.07
C THR A 174 30.62 44.32 -17.31
N ASP A 175 31.73 44.63 -17.98
CA ASP A 175 32.02 45.99 -18.44
C ASP A 175 31.12 46.36 -19.63
N ILE A 176 30.50 47.53 -19.55
CA ILE A 176 29.51 48.03 -20.52
C ILE A 176 30.01 49.26 -21.28
N SER A 177 31.25 49.72 -21.03
CA SER A 177 31.80 50.93 -21.64
C SER A 177 31.93 50.83 -23.16
N HIS A 178 32.18 49.61 -23.67
CA HIS A 178 32.42 49.30 -25.08
C HIS A 178 31.16 48.85 -25.87
N LEU A 179 30.00 48.76 -25.22
CA LEU A 179 28.78 48.26 -25.85
C LEU A 179 28.05 49.34 -26.65
N ASP A 180 27.24 48.93 -27.62
CA ASP A 180 26.36 49.85 -28.34
C ASP A 180 25.36 50.52 -27.37
N PRO A 181 24.80 51.70 -27.72
CA PRO A 181 23.92 52.45 -26.82
C PRO A 181 22.67 51.67 -26.36
N GLN A 182 22.14 50.79 -27.20
CA GLN A 182 20.94 50.01 -26.89
C GLN A 182 21.25 48.90 -25.87
N MET A 183 22.33 48.16 -26.08
CA MET A 183 22.83 47.13 -25.17
C MET A 183 23.30 47.75 -23.86
N LYS A 184 23.95 48.91 -23.90
CA LYS A 184 24.34 49.66 -22.70
C LYS A 184 23.13 50.04 -21.85
N ALA A 185 22.05 50.51 -22.47
CA ALA A 185 20.80 50.81 -21.77
C ALA A 185 20.18 49.54 -21.14
N TYR A 186 20.15 48.43 -21.87
CA TYR A 186 19.68 47.14 -21.38
C TYR A 186 20.46 46.68 -20.14
N TYR A 187 21.78 46.62 -20.21
CA TYR A 187 22.60 46.19 -19.07
C TYR A 187 22.54 47.16 -17.89
N THR A 188 22.45 48.47 -18.15
CA THR A 188 22.28 49.46 -17.08
C THR A 188 20.98 49.24 -16.31
N MET A 189 19.86 49.05 -17.03
CA MET A 189 18.57 48.73 -16.43
C MET A 189 18.65 47.41 -15.65
N ARG A 190 19.24 46.37 -16.23
CA ARG A 190 19.36 45.06 -15.60
C ARG A 190 20.23 45.09 -14.34
N LYS A 191 21.34 45.82 -14.35
CA LYS A 191 22.18 46.05 -13.15
C LYS A 191 21.38 46.73 -12.04
N ASN A 192 20.55 47.73 -12.37
CA ASN A 192 19.70 48.40 -11.39
C ASN A 192 18.62 47.48 -10.81
N GLU A 193 17.99 46.64 -11.64
CA GLU A 193 17.03 45.63 -11.17
C GLU A 193 17.68 44.63 -10.19
N ILE A 194 18.87 44.13 -10.54
CA ILE A 194 19.64 43.21 -9.71
C ILE A 194 20.02 43.89 -8.40
N PHE A 195 20.54 45.12 -8.46
CA PHE A 195 20.89 45.90 -7.28
C PHE A 195 19.68 46.12 -6.36
N ALA A 196 18.52 46.49 -6.93
CA ALA A 196 17.28 46.64 -6.17
C ALA A 196 16.85 45.32 -5.52
N LYS A 197 16.84 44.21 -6.27
CA LYS A 197 16.53 42.86 -5.78
C LYS A 197 17.48 42.42 -4.65
N TRP A 198 18.77 42.71 -4.77
CA TRP A 198 19.74 42.38 -3.73
C TRP A 198 19.54 43.25 -2.49
N SER A 199 19.34 44.56 -2.68
CA SER A 199 19.12 45.52 -1.60
C SER A 199 17.82 45.29 -0.81
N SER A 200 16.77 44.73 -1.42
CA SER A 200 15.53 44.38 -0.73
C SER A 200 15.64 43.07 0.08
N ASN A 201 16.57 42.18 -0.29
CA ASN A 201 16.80 40.91 0.39
C ASN A 201 17.78 40.98 1.59
N VAL A 202 18.38 42.14 1.87
CA VAL A 202 19.41 42.33 2.92
C VAL A 202 18.84 42.30 4.35
N SER A 203 17.52 42.21 4.54
CA SER A 203 16.94 41.84 5.85
C SER A 203 17.11 40.34 6.19
N SER A 204 17.72 39.55 5.30
CA SER A 204 17.97 38.12 5.50
C SER A 204 19.41 37.87 5.98
N PRO A 205 19.64 37.15 7.10
CA PRO A 205 20.94 37.10 7.80
C PRO A 205 22.07 36.32 7.09
N ASN A 206 21.86 35.85 5.87
CA ASN A 206 22.84 35.04 5.10
C ASN A 206 23.55 35.82 3.98
N PHE A 207 23.59 37.14 4.04
CA PHE A 207 24.32 37.97 3.06
C PHE A 207 25.84 37.97 3.36
N TYR A 208 26.55 36.94 2.89
CA TYR A 208 28.01 36.95 2.87
C TYR A 208 28.49 37.37 1.47
N TYR A 209 28.94 38.62 1.34
CA TYR A 209 29.75 39.02 0.20
C TYR A 209 31.12 38.36 0.37
N PRO A 210 31.59 37.52 -0.57
CA PRO A 210 32.99 37.15 -0.62
C PRO A 210 33.76 38.43 -0.99
N LEU A 211 34.49 38.99 -0.04
CA LEU A 211 35.46 40.03 -0.33
C LEU A 211 36.52 39.43 -1.26
N PRO A 212 36.94 40.15 -2.32
CA PRO A 212 38.07 39.71 -3.13
C PRO A 212 39.33 39.62 -2.24
N PRO A 213 40.23 38.67 -2.50
CA PRO A 213 41.47 38.57 -1.75
C PRO A 213 42.30 39.86 -1.97
N ASP A 214 42.73 40.46 -0.86
CA ASP A 214 43.64 41.59 -0.87
C ASP A 214 44.96 41.18 -1.54
N GLU A 215 45.37 41.93 -2.57
CA GLU A 215 46.71 41.87 -3.17
C GLU A 215 47.75 42.64 -2.34
#